data_AF-A0A8J6PQU8-F1
#
_entry.id   AF-A0A8J6PQU8-F1
#
_cell.length_a   1.000
_cell.length_b   1.000
_cell.length_c   1.000
_cell.angle_alpha   90.00
_cell.angle_beta   90.00
_cell.angle_gamma   90.00
#
_symmetry.space_group_name_H-M   'P 1'
#
loop_
_entity.id
_entity.type
_entity.pdbx_description
1 polymer ?
#
loop_
_entity_poly.entity_id
_entity_poly.type
_entity_poly.pdbx_seq_one_letter_code
_entity_poly.pdbx_strand_id
1 'polypeptide(L)'
;MAKSQVTYNKIEKEKKRLKKREEKQKKKEARKTEAKENPKGIQFAYVDHNGNLTDTPPDPQLKEQIDLESIEVGIPKKEEREEEEPAAKEGKVSFFDTSKGFGFILDSINQEKYFVHVSGLLEPISENDKVTYELERGPKGMNAVRVKKI
;
A
#
# COMPACT_ATOMS: atom_id res chain seq x y z
N MET A 1 5.70 -52.80 -62.72
CA MET A 1 6.87 -52.60 -61.84
C MET A 1 6.41 -52.78 -60.40
N ALA A 2 6.92 -53.78 -59.68
CA ALA A 2 6.47 -54.09 -58.32
C ALA A 2 7.06 -53.07 -57.32
N LYS A 3 6.19 -52.32 -56.64
CA LYS A 3 6.56 -51.35 -55.59
C LYS A 3 7.02 -52.15 -54.37
N SER A 4 8.30 -52.07 -54.02
CA SER A 4 8.85 -52.77 -52.86
C SER A 4 8.12 -52.34 -51.58
N GLN A 5 7.44 -53.26 -50.90
CA GLN A 5 6.81 -52.97 -49.61
C GLN A 5 7.90 -52.69 -48.57
N VAL A 6 8.00 -51.43 -48.13
CA VAL A 6 8.92 -51.02 -47.07
C VAL A 6 8.27 -51.37 -45.73
N THR A 7 8.98 -52.10 -44.88
CA THR A 7 8.46 -52.51 -43.56
C THR A 7 8.27 -51.29 -42.65
N TYR A 8 7.21 -51.31 -41.85
CA TYR A 8 6.83 -50.24 -40.91
C TYR A 8 8.01 -49.76 -40.04
N ASN A 9 8.81 -50.69 -39.51
CA ASN A 9 9.98 -50.41 -38.69
C ASN A 9 11.07 -49.60 -39.41
N LYS A 10 11.23 -49.76 -40.73
CA LYS A 10 12.19 -48.97 -41.53
C LYS A 10 11.72 -47.52 -41.67
N ILE A 11 10.41 -47.32 -41.88
CA ILE A 11 9.78 -45.99 -41.99
C ILE A 11 9.87 -45.24 -40.66
N GLU A 12 9.64 -45.91 -39.53
CA GLU A 12 9.77 -45.29 -38.21
C GLU A 12 11.21 -44.87 -37.88
N LYS A 13 12.20 -45.71 -38.22
CA LYS A 13 13.62 -45.40 -38.01
C LYS A 13 14.07 -44.20 -38.84
N GLU A 14 13.58 -44.09 -40.08
CA GLU A 14 13.86 -42.94 -40.94
C GLU A 14 13.20 -41.66 -40.44
N LYS A 15 11.93 -41.72 -40.03
CA LYS A 15 11.23 -40.60 -39.36
C LYS A 15 11.99 -40.11 -38.13
N LYS A 16 12.53 -41.02 -37.31
CA LYS A 16 13.33 -40.65 -36.13
C LYS A 16 14.67 -39.97 -36.51
N ARG A 17 15.29 -40.36 -37.62
CA ARG A 17 16.52 -39.70 -38.12
C ARG A 17 16.22 -38.31 -38.70
N LEU A 18 15.13 -38.16 -39.43
CA LEU A 18 14.69 -36.88 -39.98
C LEU A 18 14.36 -35.88 -38.86
N LYS A 19 13.58 -36.30 -37.86
CA LYS A 19 13.29 -35.47 -36.66
C LYS A 19 14.56 -35.02 -35.94
N LYS A 20 15.53 -35.93 -35.72
CA LYS A 20 16.82 -35.57 -35.11
C LYS A 20 17.65 -34.60 -35.96
N ARG A 21 17.54 -34.66 -37.28
CA ARG A 21 18.25 -33.75 -38.19
C ARG A 21 17.62 -32.37 -38.19
N GLU A 22 16.29 -32.30 -38.23
CA GLU A 22 15.51 -31.07 -38.11
C GLU A 22 15.75 -30.38 -36.77
N GLU A 23 15.74 -31.14 -35.67
CA GLU A 23 16.02 -30.60 -34.32
C GLU A 23 17.44 -30.03 -34.23
N LYS A 24 18.44 -30.71 -34.79
CA LYS A 24 19.82 -30.20 -34.87
C LYS A 24 19.93 -28.96 -35.74
N GLN A 25 19.18 -28.87 -36.84
CA GLN A 25 19.16 -27.70 -37.71
C GLN A 25 18.52 -26.50 -37.01
N LYS A 26 17.35 -26.69 -36.39
CA LYS A 26 16.68 -25.65 -35.60
C LYS A 26 17.55 -25.15 -34.45
N LYS A 27 18.26 -26.05 -33.75
CA LYS A 27 19.22 -25.66 -32.70
C LYS A 27 20.42 -24.88 -33.24
N LYS A 28 20.89 -25.20 -34.45
CA LYS A 28 21.98 -24.47 -35.11
C LYS A 28 21.52 -23.09 -35.61
N GLU A 29 20.29 -23.00 -36.10
CA GLU A 29 19.67 -21.75 -36.54
C GLU A 29 19.39 -20.83 -35.35
N ALA A 30 18.86 -21.35 -34.24
CA ALA A 30 18.68 -20.59 -33.00
C ALA A 30 20.01 -20.01 -32.48
N ARG A 31 21.08 -20.82 -32.44
CA ARG A 31 22.41 -20.32 -32.07
C ARG A 31 22.96 -19.28 -33.04
N LYS A 32 22.59 -19.36 -34.32
CA LYS A 32 23.00 -18.38 -35.35
C LYS A 32 22.19 -17.09 -35.26
N THR A 33 20.89 -17.15 -34.94
CA THR A 33 20.06 -15.96 -34.73
C THR A 33 20.48 -15.26 -33.45
N GLU A 34 20.68 -15.98 -32.35
CA GLU A 34 21.23 -15.43 -31.09
C GLU A 34 22.60 -14.75 -31.30
N ALA A 35 23.50 -15.38 -32.07
CA ALA A 35 24.80 -14.80 -32.39
C ALA A 35 24.72 -13.59 -33.37
N LYS A 36 23.66 -13.49 -34.17
CA LYS A 36 23.43 -12.36 -35.09
C LYS A 36 22.69 -11.21 -34.43
N GLU A 37 21.85 -11.50 -33.43
CA GLU A 37 21.12 -10.52 -32.63
C GLU A 37 22.03 -9.81 -31.62
N ASN A 38 23.11 -10.47 -31.14
CA ASN A 38 24.13 -9.86 -30.29
C ASN A 38 25.51 -9.71 -30.95
N PRO A 39 25.68 -8.86 -31.98
CA PRO A 39 26.96 -8.69 -32.68
C PRO A 39 27.92 -7.69 -32.00
N LYS A 40 27.53 -7.03 -30.90
CA LYS A 40 28.33 -5.96 -30.27
C LYS A 40 28.38 -6.09 -28.74
N GLY A 41 29.36 -6.86 -28.24
CA GLY A 41 29.89 -6.72 -26.87
C GLY A 41 28.88 -6.74 -25.71
N ILE A 42 29.32 -6.30 -24.53
CA ILE A 42 28.47 -6.14 -23.34
C ILE A 42 27.40 -5.10 -23.70
N GLN A 43 26.14 -5.51 -23.67
CA GLN A 43 24.99 -4.63 -23.85
C GLN A 43 25.04 -3.59 -22.72
N PHE A 44 25.47 -2.37 -23.04
CA PHE A 44 25.44 -1.28 -22.08
C PHE A 44 23.97 -0.95 -21.83
N ALA A 45 23.46 -1.37 -20.67
CA ALA A 45 22.14 -0.99 -20.20
C ALA A 45 22.24 0.36 -19.50
N TYR A 46 21.39 1.29 -19.90
CA TYR A 46 21.20 2.54 -19.19
C TYR A 46 20.24 2.33 -18.02
N VAL A 47 20.32 3.18 -17.01
CA VAL A 47 19.40 3.14 -15.86
C VAL A 47 18.45 4.32 -15.99
N ASP A 48 17.14 4.04 -15.99
CA ASP A 48 16.12 5.08 -15.99
C ASP A 48 16.00 5.79 -14.62
N HIS A 49 15.18 6.85 -14.54
CA HIS A 49 14.94 7.60 -13.31
C HIS A 49 14.34 6.74 -12.16
N ASN A 50 13.79 5.58 -12.48
CA ASN A 50 13.16 4.65 -11.54
C ASN A 50 14.05 3.44 -11.21
N GLY A 51 15.31 3.43 -11.68
CA GLY A 51 16.26 2.36 -11.41
C GLY A 51 16.14 1.12 -12.30
N ASN A 52 15.33 1.14 -13.36
CA ASN A 52 15.20 0.03 -14.30
C ASN A 52 16.26 0.11 -15.41
N LEU A 53 16.69 -1.06 -15.87
CA LEU A 53 17.61 -1.21 -16.98
C LEU A 53 16.87 -0.99 -18.31
N THR A 54 17.26 0.04 -19.05
CA THR A 54 16.70 0.39 -20.37
C THR A 54 17.79 0.39 -21.43
N ASP A 55 17.49 -0.12 -22.63
CA ASP A 55 18.43 -0.12 -23.76
C ASP A 55 18.61 1.28 -24.40
N THR A 56 17.69 2.20 -24.15
CA THR A 56 17.72 3.58 -24.64
C THR A 56 18.44 4.52 -23.66
N PRO A 57 19.37 5.36 -24.13
CA PRO A 57 20.03 6.35 -23.27
C PRO A 57 19.00 7.37 -22.75
N PRO A 58 19.12 7.80 -21.47
CA PRO A 58 18.22 8.80 -20.90
C PRO A 58 18.46 10.16 -21.56
N ASP A 59 17.41 10.72 -22.16
CA ASP A 59 17.50 12.02 -22.82
C ASP A 59 17.79 13.14 -21.81
N PRO A 60 18.76 14.04 -22.07
CA PRO A 60 19.15 15.10 -21.13
C PRO A 60 18.04 16.07 -20.74
N GLN A 61 16.98 16.19 -21.55
CA GLN A 61 15.84 17.09 -21.32
C GLN A 61 14.83 16.54 -20.30
N LEU A 62 14.80 15.23 -20.07
CA LEU A 62 13.90 14.58 -19.11
C LEU A 62 14.48 14.54 -17.69
N LYS A 63 15.68 15.09 -17.49
CA LYS A 63 16.27 15.22 -16.16
C LYS A 63 15.51 16.24 -15.33
N GLU A 64 14.83 15.75 -14.30
CA GLU A 64 14.24 16.59 -13.27
C GLU A 64 15.35 17.37 -12.56
N GLN A 65 15.29 18.70 -12.65
CA GLN A 65 16.17 19.59 -11.90
C GLN A 65 15.56 19.73 -10.51
N ILE A 66 16.13 19.02 -9.55
CA ILE A 66 15.78 19.17 -8.14
C ILE A 66 16.66 20.29 -7.58
N ASP A 67 16.05 21.36 -7.09
CA ASP A 67 16.77 22.44 -6.43
C ASP A 67 17.43 21.93 -5.15
N LEU A 68 18.71 22.25 -4.95
CA LEU A 68 19.50 21.76 -3.82
C LEU A 68 18.87 22.14 -2.46
N GLU A 69 18.13 23.25 -2.41
CA GLU A 69 17.44 23.73 -1.20
C GLU A 69 16.20 22.90 -0.84
N SER A 70 15.64 22.14 -1.79
CA SER A 70 14.47 21.28 -1.58
C SER A 70 14.80 19.91 -0.98
N ILE A 71 16.08 19.54 -0.97
CA ILE A 71 16.54 18.25 -0.43
C ILE A 71 16.69 18.41 1.09
N GLU A 72 15.64 18.06 1.83
CA GLU A 72 15.70 17.97 3.28
C GLU A 72 16.58 16.78 3.71
N VAL A 73 17.86 17.05 4.00
CA VAL A 73 18.83 16.03 4.46
C VAL A 73 18.63 15.66 5.95
N GLY A 74 17.71 16.34 6.66
CA GLY A 74 17.38 16.08 8.05
C GLY A 74 16.13 15.22 8.23
N ILE A 75 15.98 14.62 9.41
CA ILE A 75 14.66 14.10 9.82
C ILE A 75 13.73 15.33 9.83
N PRO A 76 12.64 15.35 9.03
CA PRO A 76 11.71 16.45 9.09
C PRO A 76 11.28 16.58 10.55
N LYS A 77 11.47 17.76 11.15
CA LYS A 77 10.78 18.09 12.40
C LYS A 77 9.34 17.86 12.05
N LYS A 78 8.72 16.82 12.64
CA LYS A 78 7.31 16.50 12.50
C LYS A 78 6.61 17.84 12.55
N GLU A 79 6.15 18.33 11.39
CA GLU A 79 5.25 19.47 11.36
C GLU A 79 4.24 19.13 12.43
N GLU A 80 4.02 20.06 13.35
CA GLU A 80 2.91 20.00 14.28
C GLU A 80 1.71 19.81 13.37
N ARG A 81 1.39 18.54 13.07
CA ARG A 81 0.18 18.08 12.44
C ARG A 81 -0.81 18.85 13.25
N GLU A 82 -1.40 19.88 12.63
CA GLU A 82 -2.36 20.77 13.26
C GLU A 82 -3.14 19.85 14.17
N GLU A 83 -2.95 20.00 15.48
CA GLU A 83 -3.65 19.16 16.42
C GLU A 83 -5.09 19.47 16.11
N GLU A 84 -5.71 18.63 15.28
CA GLU A 84 -7.06 18.83 14.78
C GLU A 84 -7.86 19.08 16.04
N GLU A 85 -8.28 20.34 16.20
CA GLU A 85 -8.96 20.88 17.38
C GLU A 85 -9.74 19.73 18.02
N PRO A 86 -9.38 19.32 19.26
CA PRO A 86 -9.71 17.99 19.77
C PRO A 86 -11.18 17.72 19.49
N ALA A 87 -11.42 16.84 18.49
CA ALA A 87 -12.70 16.78 17.82
C ALA A 87 -13.81 16.68 18.85
N ALA A 88 -14.59 17.76 19.02
CA ALA A 88 -15.70 17.77 19.94
C ALA A 88 -16.67 16.67 19.50
N LYS A 89 -16.77 15.61 20.29
CA LYS A 89 -17.60 14.44 20.00
C LYS A 89 -19.00 14.68 20.52
N GLU A 90 -19.97 14.15 19.80
CA GLU A 90 -21.38 14.22 20.17
C GLU A 90 -21.87 12.88 20.73
N GLY A 91 -22.56 12.93 21.85
CA GLY A 91 -23.10 11.73 22.48
C GLY A 91 -24.37 12.01 23.26
N LYS A 92 -24.93 10.93 23.81
CA LYS A 92 -26.12 10.97 24.66
C LYS A 92 -25.78 10.47 26.05
N VAL A 93 -26.21 11.19 27.09
CA VAL A 93 -26.03 10.78 28.47
C VAL A 93 -26.88 9.53 28.74
N SER A 94 -26.23 8.41 29.05
CA SER A 94 -26.90 7.13 29.33
C SER A 94 -27.34 7.03 30.79
N PHE A 95 -26.52 7.53 31.71
CA PHE A 95 -26.77 7.46 33.15
C PHE A 95 -25.99 8.58 33.83
N PHE A 96 -26.61 9.29 34.77
CA PHE A 96 -25.93 10.32 35.56
C PHE A 96 -26.53 10.39 36.96
N ASP A 97 -25.69 10.16 37.96
CA ASP A 97 -26.08 10.28 39.37
C ASP A 97 -25.63 11.65 39.91
N THR A 98 -26.56 12.57 40.08
CA THR A 98 -26.28 13.93 40.59
C THR A 98 -25.81 13.91 42.05
N SER A 99 -26.16 12.88 42.83
CA SER A 99 -25.76 12.77 44.25
C SER A 99 -24.31 12.33 44.39
N LYS A 100 -23.85 11.42 43.50
CA LYS A 100 -22.47 10.91 43.50
C LYS A 100 -21.56 11.61 42.51
N GLY A 101 -22.11 12.39 41.57
CA GLY A 101 -21.37 13.22 40.62
C GLY A 101 -20.66 12.43 39.52
N PHE A 102 -21.16 11.27 39.11
CA PHE A 102 -20.60 10.49 38.01
C PHE A 102 -21.68 9.97 37.07
N GLY A 103 -21.27 9.66 35.84
CA GLY A 103 -22.16 9.09 34.84
C GLY A 103 -21.43 8.48 33.66
N PHE A 104 -22.21 8.19 32.62
CA PHE A 104 -21.70 7.66 31.35
C PHE A 104 -22.38 8.35 30.17
N ILE A 105 -21.57 8.69 29.16
CA ILE A 105 -22.02 9.22 27.87
C ILE A 105 -21.82 8.12 26.83
N LEU A 106 -22.86 7.89 26.03
CA LEU A 106 -22.82 6.97 24.90
C LEU A 106 -22.50 7.76 23.63
N ASP A 107 -21.43 7.37 22.95
CA ASP A 107 -21.01 8.00 21.70
C ASP A 107 -21.99 7.69 20.57
N SER A 108 -22.31 8.68 19.73
CA SER A 108 -23.25 8.48 18.61
C SER A 108 -22.64 7.64 17.50
N ILE A 109 -21.31 7.68 17.34
CA ILE A 109 -20.58 6.98 16.27
C ILE A 109 -20.16 5.58 16.73
N ASN A 110 -19.42 5.52 17.85
CA ASN A 110 -18.83 4.26 18.31
C ASN A 110 -19.78 3.42 19.17
N GLN A 111 -20.90 3.98 19.65
CA GLN A 111 -21.80 3.35 20.64
C GLN A 111 -21.10 2.88 21.93
N GLU A 112 -19.84 3.28 22.11
CA GLU A 112 -19.06 3.05 23.34
C GLU A 112 -19.53 3.98 24.44
N LYS A 113 -19.36 3.53 25.68
CA LYS A 113 -19.67 4.32 26.88
C LYS A 113 -18.39 4.93 27.43
N TYR A 114 -18.37 6.26 27.51
CA TYR A 114 -17.29 7.02 28.12
C TYR A 114 -17.71 7.49 29.50
N PHE A 115 -16.76 7.44 30.44
CA PHE A 115 -16.98 7.87 31.81
C PHE A 115 -17.04 9.40 31.87
N VAL A 116 -17.92 9.95 32.70
CA VAL A 116 -17.97 11.40 32.99
C VAL A 116 -18.02 11.63 34.50
N HIS A 117 -17.32 12.67 34.95
CA HIS A 117 -17.32 13.13 36.35
C HIS A 117 -17.81 14.58 36.42
N VAL A 118 -18.41 14.96 37.55
CA VAL A 118 -18.94 16.32 37.78
C VAL A 118 -17.90 17.42 37.58
N SER A 119 -16.61 17.13 37.79
CA SER A 119 -15.51 18.08 37.54
C SER A 119 -15.29 18.41 36.05
N GLY A 120 -15.75 17.54 35.15
CA GLY A 120 -15.63 17.72 33.70
C GLY A 120 -16.87 18.36 33.05
N LEU A 121 -17.90 18.67 33.84
CA LEU A 121 -19.13 19.30 33.36
C LEU A 121 -19.00 20.83 33.40
N LEU A 122 -19.33 21.50 32.30
CA LEU A 122 -19.48 22.96 32.27
C LEU A 122 -20.88 23.39 32.73
N GLU A 123 -21.88 22.58 32.41
CA GLU A 123 -23.29 22.78 32.73
C GLU A 123 -23.86 21.50 33.37
N PRO A 124 -24.87 21.61 34.25
CA PRO A 124 -25.53 20.43 34.81
C PRO A 124 -26.29 19.67 33.72
N ILE A 125 -26.04 18.37 33.61
CA ILE A 125 -26.66 17.46 32.63
C ILE A 125 -27.65 16.51 33.32
N SER A 126 -28.68 16.10 32.60
CA SER A 126 -29.62 15.05 33.04
C SER A 126 -29.49 13.79 32.19
N GLU A 127 -30.09 12.69 32.64
CA GLU A 127 -30.20 11.47 31.84
C GLU A 127 -30.90 11.77 30.50
N ASN A 128 -30.46 11.11 29.43
CA ASN A 128 -30.93 11.26 28.05
C ASN A 128 -30.61 12.56 27.31
N ASP A 129 -29.91 13.52 27.92
CA ASP A 129 -29.48 14.73 27.24
C ASP A 129 -28.44 14.45 26.14
N LYS A 130 -28.48 15.24 25.07
CA LYS A 130 -27.43 15.27 24.04
C LYS A 130 -26.34 16.23 24.47
N VAL A 131 -25.10 15.80 24.36
CA VAL A 131 -23.94 16.53 24.87
C VAL A 131 -22.79 16.50 23.87
N THR A 132 -22.06 17.61 23.80
CA THR A 132 -20.72 17.67 23.22
C THR A 132 -19.68 17.45 24.32
N TYR A 133 -18.63 16.70 24.01
CA TYR A 133 -17.55 16.41 24.95
C TYR A 133 -16.22 16.14 24.23
N GLU A 134 -15.13 16.36 24.94
CA GLU A 134 -13.78 15.99 24.52
C GLU A 134 -13.36 14.69 25.23
N LEU A 135 -12.56 13.85 24.57
CA LEU A 135 -12.04 12.61 25.15
C LEU A 135 -10.60 12.80 25.64
N GLU A 136 -10.38 12.48 26.91
CA GLU A 136 -9.06 12.49 27.54
C GLU A 136 -8.71 11.09 28.07
N ARG A 137 -7.43 10.71 28.04
CA ARG A 137 -6.97 9.45 28.62
C ARG A 137 -6.79 9.60 30.13
N GLY A 138 -7.71 9.04 30.90
CA GLY A 138 -7.62 8.97 32.36
C GLY A 138 -6.98 7.66 32.86
N PRO A 139 -6.77 7.53 34.19
CA PRO A 139 -6.14 6.36 34.80
C PRO A 139 -6.99 5.08 34.68
N LYS A 140 -8.30 5.20 34.42
CA LYS A 140 -9.25 4.08 34.32
C LYS A 140 -9.82 3.90 32.90
N GLY A 141 -9.27 4.61 31.90
CA GLY A 141 -9.75 4.57 30.52
C GLY A 141 -10.07 5.96 29.97
N MET A 142 -10.82 5.98 28.87
CA MET A 142 -11.26 7.21 28.22
C MET A 142 -12.28 7.95 29.10
N ASN A 143 -11.99 9.21 29.39
CA ASN A 143 -12.81 10.11 30.18
C ASN A 143 -13.37 11.24 29.30
N ALA A 144 -14.61 11.63 29.51
CA ALA A 144 -15.23 12.77 28.87
C ALA A 144 -14.99 14.04 29.69
N VAL A 145 -14.45 15.08 29.06
CA VAL A 145 -14.10 16.37 29.68
C VAL A 145 -14.72 17.51 28.87
N ARG A 146 -14.93 18.67 29.52
CA ARG A 146 -15.61 19.85 28.94
C ARG A 146 -16.98 19.53 28.36
N VAL A 147 -17.78 18.77 29.10
CA VAL A 147 -19.10 18.35 28.64
C VAL A 147 -20.04 19.55 28.66
N LYS A 148 -20.71 19.78 27.53
CA LYS A 148 -21.72 20.82 27.34
C LYS A 148 -22.98 20.23 26.73
N LYS A 149 -24.14 20.73 27.15
CA LYS A 149 -25.44 20.34 26.57
C LYS A 149 -25.63 20.99 25.19
N ILE A 150 -26.16 20.22 24.23
CA ILE A 150 -26.60 20.70 22.91
C ILE A 150 -28.07 21.08 22.95
#